data_AF-A0A2K5EDP2-F1
#
_entry.id   AF-A0A2K5EDP2-F1
#
_cell.length_a   1.000
_cell.length_b   1.000
_cell.length_c   1.000
_cell.angle_alpha   90.00
_cell.angle_beta   90.00
_cell.angle_gamma   90.00
#
_symmetry.space_group_name_H-M   'P 1'
#
loop_
_entity.id
_entity.type
_entity.pdbx_description
1 polymer ?
#
loop_
_entity_poly.entity_id
_entity_poly.type
_entity_poly.pdbx_seq_one_letter_code
_entity_poly.pdbx_strand_id
1 'polypeptide(L)'
;MKCLLLTLAVALVCAVGAIVSPQAMQDVEVPKLAGTWHSMAMGASDFSLLETKEAPLRVYITSLQPTPEGNLEIGLRKWKNDRCVEEKIVAEKTENPTEFKINYLDENKIFLVNTDYSKYLFVCLEGTSQQNLACQYLARTPEADDKVMEEFIHFLKTLPVHMQIFLDVTQAEERCRV
;
A
#
# COMPACT_ATOMS: atom_id res chain seq x y z
N MET A 1 11.63 -62.46 4.30
CA MET A 1 11.82 -61.63 3.08
C MET A 1 10.50 -60.98 2.69
N LYS A 2 10.35 -59.66 2.90
CA LYS A 2 9.78 -58.68 1.95
C LYS A 2 9.59 -57.35 2.69
N CYS A 3 10.56 -56.49 2.51
CA CYS A 3 10.47 -55.06 2.78
C CYS A 3 9.61 -54.37 1.72
N LEU A 4 9.25 -53.13 2.05
CA LEU A 4 8.81 -52.02 1.19
C LEU A 4 7.29 -51.80 1.10
N LEU A 5 6.76 -51.15 2.14
CA LEU A 5 5.72 -50.14 1.99
C LEU A 5 6.44 -48.80 1.79
N LEU A 6 6.52 -48.34 0.54
CA LEU A 6 6.96 -46.99 0.19
C LEU A 6 5.81 -46.03 0.51
N THR A 7 5.82 -45.44 1.70
CA THR A 7 4.95 -44.29 2.01
C THR A 7 5.55 -43.04 1.37
N LEU A 8 4.98 -42.64 0.24
CA LEU A 8 5.27 -41.36 -0.40
C LEU A 8 4.56 -40.26 0.41
N ALA A 9 5.23 -39.71 1.42
CA ALA A 9 4.75 -38.52 2.11
C ALA A 9 4.98 -37.30 1.20
N VAL A 10 3.98 -36.98 0.37
CA VAL A 10 3.95 -35.71 -0.35
C VAL A 10 3.62 -34.62 0.68
N ALA A 11 4.65 -33.94 1.16
CA ALA A 11 4.49 -32.70 1.90
C ALA A 11 3.95 -31.64 0.92
N LEU A 12 2.63 -31.47 0.90
CA LEU A 12 1.97 -30.36 0.23
C LEU A 12 2.32 -29.10 1.01
N VAL A 13 3.41 -28.43 0.63
CA VAL A 13 3.70 -27.09 1.16
C VAL A 13 2.66 -26.16 0.55
N CYS A 14 1.60 -25.88 1.32
CA CYS A 14 0.71 -24.77 1.05
C CYS A 14 1.53 -23.48 1.16
N ALA A 15 2.10 -23.02 0.05
CA ALA A 15 2.52 -21.65 -0.08
C ALA A 15 1.26 -20.80 -0.16
N VAL A 16 0.70 -20.44 0.99
CA VAL A 16 -0.21 -19.30 1.06
C VAL A 16 0.65 -18.11 0.67
N GLY A 17 0.39 -17.55 -0.52
CA GLY A 17 1.00 -16.32 -0.99
C GLY A 17 0.55 -15.15 -0.15
N ALA A 18 0.93 -15.14 1.13
CA ALA A 18 0.91 -13.93 1.92
C ALA A 18 2.01 -13.02 1.36
N ILE A 19 1.71 -11.73 1.23
CA ILE A 19 2.73 -10.71 0.98
C ILE A 19 3.71 -10.81 2.15
N VAL A 20 4.84 -11.47 1.93
CA VAL A 20 5.90 -11.57 2.93
C VAL A 20 6.48 -10.17 3.04
N SER A 21 6.04 -9.43 4.06
CA SER A 21 6.72 -8.21 4.45
C SER A 21 8.18 -8.59 4.75
N PRO A 22 9.18 -7.94 4.12
CA PRO A 22 10.58 -8.23 4.39
C PRO A 22 10.83 -8.17 5.91
N GLN A 23 11.75 -9.00 6.41
CA GLN A 23 12.15 -9.03 7.83
C GLN A 23 12.48 -7.65 8.44
N ALA A 24 12.69 -6.62 7.61
CA ALA A 24 12.93 -5.23 8.01
C ALA A 24 11.76 -4.53 8.73
N MET A 25 10.57 -5.14 8.79
CA MET A 25 9.36 -4.47 9.31
C MET A 25 8.82 -4.97 10.66
N GLN A 26 9.53 -5.87 11.36
CA GLN A 26 9.06 -6.36 12.66
C GLN A 26 8.96 -5.25 13.73
N ASP A 27 9.66 -4.11 13.53
CA ASP A 27 9.66 -2.96 14.45
C ASP A 27 9.27 -1.65 13.74
N VAL A 28 8.07 -1.59 13.15
CA VAL A 28 7.55 -0.31 12.63
C VAL A 28 7.20 0.63 13.77
N GLU A 29 7.89 1.77 13.82
CA GLU A 29 7.60 2.86 14.73
C GLU A 29 6.53 3.78 14.12
N VAL A 30 5.26 3.35 14.19
CA VAL A 30 4.10 4.10 13.66
C VAL A 30 4.13 5.59 14.02
N PRO A 31 4.50 6.03 15.26
CA PRO A 31 4.63 7.44 15.59
C PRO A 31 5.55 8.26 14.67
N LYS A 32 6.61 7.65 14.12
CA LYS A 32 7.56 8.32 13.20
C LYS A 32 6.97 8.60 11.82
N LEU A 33 5.81 8.02 11.50
CA LEU A 33 5.09 8.30 10.24
C LEU A 33 4.38 9.65 10.26
N ALA A 34 4.24 10.30 11.43
CA ALA A 34 3.50 11.55 11.58
C ALA A 34 3.96 12.63 10.58
N GLY A 35 3.00 13.38 10.05
CA GLY A 35 3.25 14.57 9.23
C GLY A 35 2.82 14.42 7.77
N THR A 36 3.36 15.31 6.94
CA THR A 36 3.03 15.43 5.51
C THR A 36 3.71 14.34 4.70
N TRP A 37 2.97 13.88 3.68
CA TRP A 37 3.40 12.91 2.68
C TRP A 37 2.86 13.32 1.30
N HIS A 38 3.48 12.79 0.26
CA HIS A 38 3.10 13.03 -1.12
C HIS A 38 3.14 11.74 -1.91
N SER A 39 2.02 11.35 -2.52
CA SER A 39 2.02 10.26 -3.49
C SER A 39 2.90 10.60 -4.70
N MET A 40 3.81 9.69 -5.03
CA MET A 40 4.81 9.84 -6.09
C MET A 40 4.60 8.84 -7.23
N ALA A 41 4.09 7.65 -6.92
CA ALA A 41 3.71 6.63 -7.89
C ALA A 41 2.62 5.73 -7.28
N MET A 42 1.82 5.11 -8.14
CA MET A 42 0.83 4.11 -7.75
C MET A 42 0.98 2.87 -8.64
N GLY A 43 0.52 1.73 -8.17
CA GLY A 43 0.33 0.56 -9.00
C GLY A 43 -0.83 -0.28 -8.50
N ALA A 44 -1.56 -0.93 -9.39
CA ALA A 44 -2.68 -1.79 -9.03
C ALA A 44 -2.69 -3.09 -9.84
N SER A 45 -3.21 -4.16 -9.24
CA SER A 45 -3.44 -5.43 -9.93
C SER A 45 -4.60 -5.34 -10.92
N ASP A 46 -5.64 -4.60 -10.55
CA ASP A 46 -6.73 -4.17 -11.44
C ASP A 46 -6.58 -2.67 -11.73
N PHE A 47 -6.18 -2.34 -12.96
CA PHE A 47 -5.93 -0.95 -13.34
C PHE A 47 -7.21 -0.10 -13.41
N SER A 48 -8.39 -0.71 -13.51
CA SER A 48 -9.66 0.04 -13.45
C SER A 48 -9.82 0.82 -12.13
N LEU A 49 -9.10 0.41 -11.08
CA LEU A 49 -9.05 1.08 -9.78
C LEU A 49 -8.27 2.41 -9.81
N LEU A 50 -7.47 2.66 -10.85
CA LEU A 50 -6.62 3.85 -11.03
C LEU A 50 -6.86 4.60 -12.36
N GLU A 51 -7.48 3.97 -13.35
CA GLU A 51 -7.51 4.43 -14.74
C GLU A 51 -8.09 5.84 -14.92
N THR A 52 -9.22 6.11 -14.28
CA THR A 52 -9.95 7.38 -14.44
C THR A 52 -9.71 8.33 -13.26
N LYS A 53 -9.94 9.63 -13.45
CA LYS A 53 -9.79 10.64 -12.37
C LYS A 53 -10.64 10.33 -11.13
N GLU A 54 -11.82 9.76 -11.33
CA GLU A 54 -12.75 9.36 -10.27
C GLU A 54 -12.63 7.87 -9.88
N ALA A 55 -11.61 7.18 -10.39
CA ALA A 55 -11.40 5.78 -10.05
C ALA A 55 -11.21 5.63 -8.53
N PRO A 56 -11.76 4.56 -7.93
CA PRO A 56 -11.96 4.47 -6.48
C PRO A 56 -10.67 4.53 -5.66
N LEU A 57 -9.55 4.05 -6.21
CA LEU A 57 -8.23 4.06 -5.58
C LEU A 57 -7.27 5.10 -6.17
N ARG A 58 -7.73 5.96 -7.08
CA ARG A 58 -6.97 7.14 -7.52
C ARG A 58 -7.04 8.24 -6.46
N VAL A 59 -6.40 7.94 -5.33
CA VAL A 59 -6.36 8.77 -4.12
C VAL A 59 -4.92 9.17 -3.81
N TYR A 60 -4.72 10.43 -3.43
CA TYR A 60 -3.40 10.97 -3.12
C TYR A 60 -3.29 11.18 -1.61
N ILE A 61 -2.41 10.43 -0.96
CA ILE A 61 -2.17 10.58 0.48
C ILE A 61 -1.40 11.88 0.71
N THR A 62 -1.92 12.70 1.63
CA THR A 62 -1.37 14.02 1.96
C THR A 62 -0.75 14.07 3.36
N SER A 63 -1.24 13.22 4.28
CA SER A 63 -0.70 13.17 5.63
C SER A 63 -1.01 11.85 6.32
N LEU A 64 -0.17 11.52 7.29
CA LEU A 64 -0.34 10.41 8.22
C LEU A 64 -0.26 10.97 9.64
N GLN A 65 -1.22 10.63 10.49
CA GLN A 65 -1.29 11.09 11.87
C GLN A 65 -1.62 9.91 12.80
N PRO A 66 -0.60 9.32 13.44
CA PRO A 66 -0.79 8.29 14.46
C PRO A 66 -1.62 8.80 15.65
N THR A 67 -2.52 7.98 16.18
CA THR A 67 -3.34 8.32 17.36
C THR A 67 -2.76 7.72 18.65
N PRO A 68 -3.11 8.25 19.83
CA PRO A 68 -2.68 7.69 21.12
C PRO A 68 -3.10 6.21 21.32
N GLU A 69 -4.21 5.80 20.71
CA GLU A 69 -4.73 4.44 20.77
C GLU A 69 -3.96 3.47 19.86
N GLY A 70 -3.09 4.00 19.00
CA GLY A 70 -2.27 3.27 18.04
C GLY A 70 -2.87 3.16 16.64
N ASN A 71 -4.00 3.82 16.38
CA ASN A 71 -4.58 3.91 15.04
C ASN A 71 -3.81 4.90 14.16
N LEU A 72 -4.15 4.97 12.88
CA LEU A 72 -3.54 5.89 11.93
C LEU A 72 -4.62 6.68 11.19
N GLU A 73 -4.69 7.98 11.43
CA GLU A 73 -5.48 8.87 10.58
C GLU A 73 -4.72 9.16 9.29
N ILE A 74 -5.39 9.01 8.15
CA ILE A 74 -4.82 9.21 6.83
C ILE A 74 -5.60 10.35 6.17
N GLY A 75 -4.92 11.46 5.91
CA GLY A 75 -5.44 12.53 5.06
C GLY A 75 -5.20 12.19 3.60
N LEU A 76 -6.23 12.35 2.78
CA LEU A 76 -6.15 12.06 1.35
C LEU A 76 -6.93 13.08 0.51
N ARG A 77 -6.57 13.15 -0.77
CA ARG A 77 -7.26 13.91 -1.81
C ARG A 77 -7.73 12.97 -2.90
N LYS A 78 -8.90 13.25 -3.48
CA LYS A 78 -9.40 12.53 -4.65
C LYS A 78 -10.34 13.37 -5.49
N TRP A 79 -10.53 12.99 -6.74
CA TRP A 79 -11.58 13.59 -7.57
C TRP A 79 -12.94 12.98 -7.23
N LYS A 80 -13.95 13.82 -7.05
CA LYS A 80 -15.32 13.40 -6.77
C LYS A 80 -16.29 14.51 -7.17
N ASN A 81 -17.22 14.19 -8.07
CA ASN A 81 -18.21 15.14 -8.59
C ASN A 81 -17.53 16.36 -9.24
N ASP A 82 -16.60 16.11 -10.17
CA ASP A 82 -15.92 17.15 -10.96
C ASP A 82 -15.10 18.17 -10.16
N ARG A 83 -14.71 17.82 -8.93
CA ARG A 83 -13.85 18.64 -8.09
C ARG A 83 -12.92 17.78 -7.26
N CYS A 84 -11.83 18.38 -6.78
CA CYS A 84 -11.02 17.72 -5.78
C CYS A 84 -11.60 17.92 -4.39
N VAL A 85 -11.68 16.82 -3.64
CA VAL A 85 -12.11 16.79 -2.25
C VAL A 85 -10.99 16.28 -1.36
N GLU A 86 -10.88 16.87 -0.18
CA GLU A 86 -10.07 16.34 0.91
C GLU A 86 -10.95 15.45 1.79
N GLU A 87 -10.47 14.25 2.08
CA GLU A 87 -11.12 13.31 2.99
C GLU A 87 -10.08 12.86 4.04
N LYS A 88 -10.57 12.45 5.20
CA LYS A 88 -9.76 11.81 6.24
C LYS A 88 -10.39 10.46 6.54
N ILE A 89 -9.56 9.43 6.58
CA ILE A 89 -9.96 8.08 6.98
C ILE A 89 -9.18 7.67 8.22
N VAL A 90 -9.75 6.78 9.03
CA VAL A 90 -9.09 6.18 10.17
C VAL A 90 -8.76 4.74 9.83
N ALA A 91 -7.49 4.38 9.95
CA ALA A 91 -7.02 3.02 9.86
C ALA A 91 -6.81 2.46 11.26
N GLU A 92 -7.61 1.46 11.60
CA GLU A 92 -7.61 0.81 12.92
C GLU A 92 -6.43 -0.14 13.02
N LYS A 93 -5.71 -0.08 14.14
CA LYS A 93 -4.58 -0.98 14.37
C LYS A 93 -5.02 -2.45 14.40
N THR A 94 -4.11 -3.33 14.03
CA THR A 94 -4.27 -4.77 14.25
C THR A 94 -3.23 -5.30 15.24
N GLU A 95 -3.22 -6.60 15.47
CA GLU A 95 -2.14 -7.26 16.22
C GLU A 95 -0.80 -7.18 15.49
N ASN A 96 -0.82 -7.04 14.16
CA ASN A 96 0.37 -6.84 13.35
C ASN A 96 0.66 -5.33 13.21
N PRO A 97 1.82 -4.83 13.66
CA PRO A 97 2.14 -3.40 13.68
C PRO A 97 2.23 -2.76 12.29
N THR A 98 2.36 -3.56 11.23
CA THR A 98 2.39 -3.07 9.85
C THR A 98 1.06 -3.18 9.14
N GLU A 99 0.03 -3.73 9.77
CA GLU A 99 -1.29 -3.96 9.19
C GLU A 99 -2.35 -3.13 9.92
N PHE A 100 -3.17 -2.42 9.15
CA PHE A 100 -4.29 -1.64 9.64
C PHE A 100 -5.56 -2.03 8.90
N LYS A 101 -6.70 -2.04 9.59
CA LYS A 101 -8.01 -2.20 8.98
C LYS A 101 -8.58 -0.85 8.60
N ILE A 102 -9.15 -0.74 7.40
CA ILE A 102 -9.91 0.44 7.00
C ILE A 102 -11.30 0.04 6.55
N ASN A 103 -12.26 0.92 6.81
CA ASN A 103 -13.57 0.88 6.20
C ASN A 103 -13.64 1.93 5.09
N TYR A 104 -13.00 1.63 3.95
CA TYR A 104 -12.96 2.49 2.77
C TYR A 104 -13.09 1.59 1.55
N LEU A 105 -14.21 1.70 0.81
CA LEU A 105 -14.58 0.76 -0.25
C LEU A 105 -14.64 -0.69 0.26
N ASP A 106 -15.47 -0.91 1.28
CA ASP A 106 -15.58 -2.14 2.08
C ASP A 106 -14.44 -2.31 3.13
N GLU A 107 -14.39 -3.48 3.77
CA GLU A 107 -13.32 -3.84 4.72
C GLU A 107 -12.06 -4.13 3.92
N ASN A 108 -11.08 -3.22 3.98
CA ASN A 108 -9.80 -3.37 3.31
C ASN A 108 -8.66 -3.34 4.34
N LYS A 109 -7.51 -3.88 3.95
CA LYS A 109 -6.32 -3.86 4.79
C LYS A 109 -5.26 -2.96 4.19
N ILE A 110 -4.71 -2.06 5.00
CA ILE A 110 -3.51 -1.30 4.67
C ILE A 110 -2.30 -2.02 5.25
N PHE A 111 -1.28 -2.20 4.42
CA PHE A 111 0.02 -2.72 4.78
C PHE A 111 1.07 -1.63 4.60
N LEU A 112 1.82 -1.35 5.65
CA LEU A 112 3.10 -0.67 5.53
C LEU A 112 4.11 -1.72 5.05
N VAL A 113 4.89 -1.38 4.00
CA VAL A 113 5.77 -2.35 3.31
C VAL A 113 7.25 -2.03 3.46
N ASN A 114 7.62 -0.76 3.37
CA ASN A 114 9.00 -0.32 3.54
C ASN A 114 9.04 1.17 3.81
N THR A 115 9.92 1.63 4.70
CA THR A 115 10.08 3.05 5.00
C THR A 115 11.40 3.33 5.71
N ASP A 116 11.99 4.48 5.46
CA ASP A 116 13.06 5.06 6.28
C ASP A 116 12.55 6.20 7.19
N TYR A 117 11.23 6.38 7.26
CA TYR A 117 10.46 7.43 7.96
C TYR A 117 10.69 8.87 7.49
N SER A 118 11.89 9.17 6.99
CA SER A 118 12.41 10.51 6.73
C SER A 118 12.35 10.93 5.27
N LYS A 119 12.26 9.97 4.34
CA LYS A 119 12.21 10.22 2.90
C LYS A 119 11.03 9.54 2.25
N TYR A 120 10.81 8.26 2.53
CA TYR A 120 9.82 7.47 1.79
C TYR A 120 9.03 6.49 2.64
N LEU A 121 7.86 6.12 2.14
CA LEU A 121 7.03 5.02 2.62
C LEU A 121 6.38 4.33 1.43
N PHE A 122 6.46 3.01 1.38
CA PHE A 122 5.64 2.16 0.51
C PHE A 122 4.47 1.63 1.31
N VAL A 123 3.26 1.86 0.80
CA VAL A 123 2.01 1.42 1.40
C VAL A 123 1.20 0.63 0.37
N CYS A 124 0.58 -0.46 0.79
CA CYS A 124 -0.33 -1.24 -0.05
C CYS A 124 -1.70 -1.36 0.60
N LEU A 125 -2.72 -1.45 -0.24
CA LEU A 125 -4.11 -1.69 0.11
C LEU A 125 -4.53 -3.01 -0.53
N GLU A 126 -5.06 -3.92 0.27
CA GLU A 126 -5.64 -5.18 -0.20
C GLU A 126 -7.16 -5.18 0.01
N GLY A 127 -7.87 -5.43 -1.08
CA GLY A 127 -9.31 -5.59 -1.10
C GLY A 127 -9.75 -7.00 -0.69
N THR A 128 -10.58 -7.11 0.36
CA THR A 128 -11.01 -8.42 0.89
C THR A 128 -11.89 -9.24 -0.07
N SER A 129 -12.63 -8.58 -0.97
CA SER A 129 -13.62 -9.22 -1.83
C SER A 129 -13.06 -9.76 -3.16
N GLN A 130 -11.89 -9.28 -3.61
CA GLN A 130 -11.36 -9.58 -4.94
C GLN A 130 -9.84 -9.84 -4.99
N GLN A 131 -9.14 -9.85 -3.84
CA GLN A 131 -7.66 -9.91 -3.79
C GLN A 131 -7.00 -8.79 -4.62
N ASN A 132 -7.72 -7.67 -4.81
CA ASN A 132 -7.20 -6.53 -5.53
C ASN A 132 -6.14 -5.85 -4.67
N LEU A 133 -4.96 -5.63 -5.24
CA LEU A 133 -3.84 -5.00 -4.59
C LEU A 133 -3.56 -3.66 -5.24
N ALA A 134 -3.48 -2.60 -4.45
CA ALA A 134 -3.03 -1.29 -4.91
C ALA A 134 -1.93 -0.78 -3.98
N CYS A 135 -0.82 -0.31 -4.53
CA CYS A 135 0.31 0.16 -3.75
C CYS A 135 0.70 1.57 -4.16
N GLN A 136 1.22 2.35 -3.22
CA GLN A 136 1.74 3.70 -3.47
C GLN A 136 3.14 3.88 -2.89
N TYR A 137 3.95 4.65 -3.60
CA TYR A 137 5.15 5.26 -3.07
C TYR A 137 4.80 6.67 -2.59
N LEU A 138 5.02 6.92 -1.29
CA LEU A 138 4.89 8.22 -0.65
C LEU A 138 6.28 8.81 -0.36
N ALA A 139 6.46 10.11 -0.60
CA ALA A 139 7.65 10.86 -0.23
C ALA A 139 7.35 11.99 0.76
N ARG A 140 8.34 12.38 1.56
CA ARG A 140 8.25 13.55 2.47
C ARG A 140 8.30 14.88 1.73
N THR A 141 8.96 14.92 0.57
CA THR A 141 9.05 16.10 -0.30
C THR A 141 8.27 15.87 -1.59
N PRO A 142 7.86 16.93 -2.30
CA PRO A 142 7.11 16.80 -3.54
C PRO A 142 7.96 16.31 -4.72
N GLU A 143 9.26 16.14 -4.53
CA GLU A 143 10.27 15.73 -5.49
C GLU A 143 10.48 14.21 -5.43
N ALA A 144 10.46 13.53 -6.57
CA ALA A 144 10.69 12.10 -6.63
C ALA A 144 12.19 11.80 -6.47
N ASP A 145 12.51 10.82 -5.64
CA ASP A 145 13.85 10.23 -5.60
C ASP A 145 13.89 9.06 -6.59
N ASP A 146 14.69 9.18 -7.65
CA ASP A 146 14.78 8.20 -8.73
C ASP A 146 15.18 6.81 -8.22
N LYS A 147 16.03 6.73 -7.19
CA LYS A 147 16.46 5.44 -6.63
C LYS A 147 15.30 4.77 -5.89
N VAL A 148 14.55 5.55 -5.11
CA VAL A 148 13.37 5.05 -4.41
C VAL A 148 12.27 4.66 -5.40
N MET A 149 12.15 5.39 -6.51
CA MET A 149 11.23 5.03 -7.60
C MET A 149 11.61 3.67 -8.23
N GLU A 150 12.89 3.45 -8.52
CA GLU A 150 13.39 2.16 -9.02
C GLU A 150 13.14 1.03 -8.01
N GLU A 151 13.39 1.27 -6.73
CA GLU A 151 13.11 0.32 -5.63
C GLU A 151 11.61 -0.01 -5.55
N PHE A 152 10.73 0.98 -5.68
CA PHE A 152 9.28 0.77 -5.69
C PHE A 152 8.85 -0.07 -6.90
N ILE A 153 9.34 0.26 -8.09
CA ILE A 153 9.05 -0.51 -9.32
C ILE A 153 9.56 -1.94 -9.19
N HIS A 154 10.74 -2.15 -8.60
CA HIS A 154 11.27 -3.48 -8.34
C HIS A 154 10.37 -4.25 -7.35
N PHE A 155 10.01 -3.62 -6.22
CA PHE A 155 9.08 -4.19 -5.25
C PHE A 155 7.77 -4.63 -5.91
N LEU A 156 7.14 -3.78 -6.74
CA LEU A 156 5.89 -4.13 -7.42
C LEU A 156 6.03 -5.38 -8.31
N LYS A 157 7.19 -5.59 -8.93
CA LYS A 157 7.47 -6.77 -9.77
C LYS A 157 7.70 -8.05 -8.95
N THR A 158 7.98 -7.95 -7.66
CA THR A 158 8.14 -9.10 -6.76
C THR A 158 6.82 -9.62 -6.19
N LEU A 159 5.74 -8.84 -6.32
CA LEU A 159 4.42 -9.22 -5.84
C LEU A 159 3.88 -10.43 -6.65
N PRO A 160 3.07 -11.30 -6.03
CA PRO A 160 2.56 -12.53 -6.67
C PRO A 160 1.51 -12.25 -7.75
N VAL A 161 1.12 -10.99 -7.94
CA VAL A 161 0.14 -10.52 -8.91
C VAL A 161 0.79 -9.53 -9.87
N HIS A 162 0.30 -9.50 -11.12
CA HIS A 162 0.78 -8.53 -12.09
C HIS A 162 0.33 -7.11 -11.70
N MET A 163 1.28 -6.22 -11.46
CA MET A 163 1.02 -4.83 -11.11
C MET A 163 1.16 -3.92 -12.33
N GLN A 164 0.12 -3.14 -12.62
CA GLN A 164 0.15 -2.07 -13.62
C GLN A 164 0.51 -0.76 -12.93
N ILE A 165 1.56 -0.09 -13.41
CA ILE A 165 2.17 1.07 -12.74
C ILE A 165 1.65 2.36 -13.36
N PHE A 166 1.21 3.27 -12.50
CA PHE A 166 0.80 4.62 -12.82
C PHE A 166 1.83 5.61 -12.25
N LEU A 167 2.68 6.15 -13.13
CA LEU A 167 3.80 7.03 -12.76
C LEU A 167 3.46 8.53 -12.83
N ASP A 168 2.34 8.91 -13.45
CA ASP A 168 1.99 10.31 -13.67
C ASP A 168 1.39 11.02 -12.44
N VAL A 169 1.83 10.61 -11.25
CA VAL A 169 1.28 11.04 -9.97
C VAL A 169 1.90 12.35 -9.49
N THR A 170 2.95 12.83 -10.17
CA THR A 170 3.72 14.02 -9.76
C THR A 170 3.28 15.32 -10.43
N GLN A 171 2.52 15.24 -11.53
CA GLN A 171 2.01 16.43 -12.22
C GLN A 171 0.98 17.18 -11.36
N ALA A 172 1.06 18.52 -11.33
CA ALA A 172 0.26 19.37 -10.46
C ALA A 172 -1.26 19.22 -10.69
N GLU A 173 -1.66 19.01 -11.94
CA GLU A 173 -3.05 18.76 -12.36
C GLU A 173 -3.60 17.42 -11.86
N GLU A 174 -2.73 16.45 -11.58
CA GLU A 174 -3.09 15.13 -11.04
C GLU A 174 -3.23 15.18 -9.51
N ARG A 175 -2.36 15.93 -8.81
CA ARG A 175 -2.30 15.97 -7.33
C ARG A 175 -3.39 16.79 -6.64
N CYS A 176 -4.34 17.34 -7.40
CA CYS A 176 -5.23 18.38 -6.90
C CYS A 176 -4.48 19.52 -6.18
N ARG A 177 -3.31 19.91 -6.70
CA ARG A 177 -2.59 21.08 -6.22
C ARG A 177 -3.07 22.25 -7.08
N VAL A 178 -3.99 23.04 -6.52
CA VAL A 178 -4.35 24.34 -7.09
C VAL A 178 -3.12 25.24 -7.11
#